data_AF-A0A5R8LGQ2-F1
#
_entry.id   AF-A0A5R8LGQ2-F1
#
_cell.length_a   1.000
_cell.length_b   1.000
_cell.length_c   1.000
_cell.angle_alpha   90.00
_cell.angle_beta   90.00
_cell.angle_gamma   90.00
#
_symmetry.space_group_name_H-M   'P 1'
#
loop_
_entity.id
_entity.type
_entity.pdbx_description
1 polymer ?
#
loop_
_entity_poly.entity_id
_entity_poly.type
_entity_poly.pdbx_seq_one_letter_code
_entity_poly.pdbx_strand_id
1 'polypeptide(L)' 'DFIAGFFVDEKHRGRGVGTALMAKLQATYSKLRLTVYQKNIRAAQFYKRQGFSFLTSRQDEGTGEAEDVMVWQK' A
#
# COMPACT_ATOMS: atom_id res chain seq x y z
N ASP A 1 -1.43 1.43 -12.68
CA ASP A 1 -1.19 2.74 -12.04
C ASP A 1 -0.37 2.65 -10.77
N PHE A 2 0.04 3.81 -10.25
CA PHE A 2 0.85 3.95 -9.03
C PHE A 2 0.11 4.79 -7.97
N ILE A 3 0.06 4.29 -6.74
CA ILE A 3 -0.51 4.99 -5.59
C ILE A 3 0.64 5.69 -4.86
N ALA A 4 0.75 7.01 -5.04
CA ALA A 4 1.80 7.80 -4.41
C ALA A 4 1.62 7.98 -2.89
N GLY A 5 0.39 7.87 -2.39
CA GLY A 5 0.08 7.98 -0.98
C GLY A 5 -1.29 7.42 -0.65
N PHE A 6 -1.40 6.72 0.48
CA PHE A 6 -2.65 6.14 0.95
C PHE A 6 -2.75 6.30 2.46
N PHE A 7 -3.67 7.16 2.89
CA PHE A 7 -3.80 7.56 4.28
C PHE A 7 -5.26 7.47 4.70
N VAL A 8 -5.46 6.93 5.89
CA VAL A 8 -6.73 6.99 6.60
C VAL A 8 -6.45 7.68 7.92
N ASP A 9 -7.29 8.65 8.26
CA ASP A 9 -7.26 9.35 9.55
C ASP A 9 -7.27 8.35 10.70
N GLU A 10 -6.46 8.60 11.73
CA GLU A 10 -6.25 7.66 12.82
C GLU A 10 -7.54 7.26 13.54
N LYS A 11 -8.48 8.21 13.72
CA LYS A 11 -9.77 7.97 14.38
C LYS A 11 -10.69 7.05 13.57
N HIS A 12 -10.38 6.84 12.30
CA HIS A 12 -11.17 6.08 11.34
C HIS A 12 -10.49 4.77 10.90
N ARG A 13 -9.28 4.48 11.38
CA ARG A 13 -8.59 3.21 11.14
C ARG A 13 -9.30 2.05 11.84
N GLY A 14 -9.17 0.84 11.30
CA GLY A 14 -9.82 -0.37 11.84
C GLY A 14 -11.33 -0.47 11.60
N ARG A 15 -11.95 0.53 10.97
CA ARG A 15 -13.40 0.59 10.67
C ARG A 15 -13.75 0.20 9.24
N GLY A 16 -12.84 -0.45 8.51
CA GLY A 16 -13.05 -0.86 7.12
C GLY A 16 -12.89 0.23 6.05
N VAL A 17 -12.65 1.50 6.41
CA VAL A 17 -12.50 2.61 5.46
C VAL A 17 -11.40 2.35 4.42
N GLY A 18 -10.21 1.95 4.87
CA GLY A 18 -9.10 1.64 3.97
C GLY A 18 -9.42 0.48 3.02
N THR A 19 -10.12 -0.54 3.52
CA THR A 19 -10.56 -1.68 2.69
C THR A 19 -11.56 -1.23 1.62
N ALA A 20 -12.54 -0.40 1.97
CA ALA A 20 -13.53 0.11 1.02
C ALA A 20 -12.88 0.96 -0.08
N LEU A 21 -11.93 1.83 0.29
CA LEU A 21 -11.16 2.62 -0.67
C LEU A 21 -10.33 1.73 -1.60
N MET A 22 -9.63 0.72 -1.05
CA MET A 22 -8.82 -0.19 -1.85
C MET A 22 -9.68 -1.03 -2.81
N ALA A 23 -10.82 -1.53 -2.35
CA ALA A 23 -11.76 -2.27 -3.20
C ALA A 23 -12.23 -1.42 -4.40
N LYS A 24 -12.50 -0.12 -4.19
CA LYS A 24 -12.85 0.78 -5.30
C LYS A 24 -11.71 0.94 -6.31
N LEU A 25 -10.47 1.06 -5.84
CA LEU A 25 -9.30 1.13 -6.72
C LEU A 25 -9.12 -0.18 -7.50
N GLN A 26 -9.19 -1.33 -6.83
CA GLN A 26 -9.06 -2.66 -7.46
C GLN A 26 -10.20 -2.99 -8.45
N ALA A 27 -11.39 -2.41 -8.25
CA ALA A 27 -12.47 -2.51 -9.23
C ALA A 27 -12.22 -1.65 -10.48
N THR A 28 -11.42 -0.58 -10.36
CA THR A 28 -11.21 0.43 -11.42
C THR A 28 -9.96 0.13 -12.25
N TYR A 29 -8.89 -0.37 -11.62
CA TYR A 29 -7.60 -0.60 -12.26
C TYR A 29 -7.31 -2.09 -12.40
N SER A 30 -6.65 -2.50 -13.49
CA SER A 30 -6.19 -3.89 -13.67
C SER A 30 -4.87 -4.19 -12.95
N LYS A 31 -4.11 -3.15 -12.61
CA LYS A 31 -2.82 -3.24 -11.93
C LYS A 31 -2.53 -2.01 -11.10
N LEU A 32 -2.12 -2.22 -9.86
CA LEU A 32 -1.72 -1.17 -8.92
C LEU A 32 -0.32 -1.45 -8.38
N ARG A 33 0.46 -0.39 -8.20
CA ARG A 33 1.75 -0.41 -7.51
C ARG A 33 1.76 0.65 -6.42
N LEU A 34 2.51 0.38 -5.36
CA LEU A 34 2.75 1.34 -4.28
C LEU A 34 4.11 1.08 -3.65
N THR A 35 4.58 2.03 -2.86
CA THR A 35 5.69 1.80 -1.94
C THR A 35 5.23 1.87 -0.49
N VAL A 36 5.91 1.13 0.37
CA VAL A 36 5.67 1.13 1.81
C VAL A 36 6.98 1.01 2.55
N TYR A 37 7.25 1.93 3.47
CA TYR A 37 8.41 1.81 4.35
C TYR A 37 8.37 0.48 5.11
N GLN A 38 9.51 -0.22 5.16
CA GLN A 38 9.62 -1.51 5.84
C GLN A 38 9.28 -1.42 7.33
N LYS A 39 9.59 -0.28 7.97
CA LYS A 39 9.20 0.01 9.36
C LYS A 39 7.69 0.15 9.56
N ASN A 40 6.91 0.42 8.51
CA ASN A 40 5.46 0.55 8.58
C ASN A 40 4.78 -0.82 8.44
N ILE A 41 5.02 -1.67 9.44
CA ILE A 41 4.51 -3.05 9.49
C ILE A 41 2.99 -3.09 9.34
N ARG A 42 2.26 -2.13 9.94
CA ARG A 42 0.80 -2.05 9.85
C ARG A 42 0.32 -1.85 8.41
N ALA A 43 0.92 -0.93 7.67
CA ALA A 43 0.57 -0.69 6.27
C ALA A 43 0.98 -1.87 5.38
N ALA A 44 2.19 -2.41 5.57
CA ALA A 44 2.66 -3.56 4.81
C ALA A 44 1.72 -4.78 4.97
N GLN A 45 1.30 -5.08 6.20
CA GLN A 45 0.31 -6.13 6.45
C GLN A 45 -1.06 -5.81 5.86
N PHE A 46 -1.50 -4.54 5.89
CA PHE A 46 -2.73 -4.13 5.24
C PHE A 46 -2.68 -4.42 3.73
N TYR A 47 -1.63 -4.00 3.02
CA TYR A 47 -1.51 -4.24 1.57
C TYR A 47 -1.43 -5.73 1.24
N LYS A 48 -0.68 -6.52 2.03
CA LYS A 48 -0.67 -7.99 1.89
C LYS A 48 -2.08 -8.59 1.98
N ARG A 49 -2.89 -8.16 2.95
CA ARG A 49 -4.30 -8.60 3.07
C ARG A 49 -5.19 -8.13 1.91
N GLN A 50 -4.84 -7.03 1.25
CA GLN A 50 -5.51 -6.58 0.03
C GLN A 50 -5.01 -7.31 -1.23
N GLY A 51 -4.13 -8.31 -1.09
CA GLY A 51 -3.61 -9.11 -2.20
C GLY A 51 -2.39 -8.51 -2.91
N PHE A 52 -1.79 -7.45 -2.37
CA PHE A 52 -0.52 -6.96 -2.90
C PHE A 52 0.61 -7.94 -2.54
N SER A 53 1.46 -8.24 -3.52
CA SER A 53 2.68 -9.03 -3.36
C SER A 53 3.91 -8.12 -3.39
N PHE A 54 5.01 -8.62 -2.81
CA PHE A 54 6.32 -7.98 -2.88
C PHE A 54 6.83 -8.01 -4.33
N LEU A 55 7.40 -6.88 -4.79
CA LEU A 55 8.06 -6.79 -6.09
C LEU A 55 9.56 -6.59 -5.94
N THR A 56 9.99 -5.60 -5.16
CA THR A 56 11.40 -5.28 -4.90
C THR A 56 11.51 -4.36 -3.68
N SER A 57 12.71 -4.19 -3.13
CA SER A 57 13.01 -3.21 -2.09
C SER A 57 13.93 -2.14 -2.66
N ARG A 58 13.79 -0.91 -2.18
CA ARG A 58 14.71 0.19 -2.49
C ARG A 58 14.92 1.06 -1.25
N GLN A 59 15.96 1.86 -1.29
CA GLN A 59 16.17 2.91 -0.31
C GLN A 59 15.50 4.19 -0.81
N ASP A 60 14.71 4.84 0.04
CA ASP A 60 14.22 6.18 -0.21
C ASP A 60 15.40 7.16 -0.09
N GLU A 61 15.76 7.84 -1.18
CA GLU A 61 16.94 8.71 -1.24
C GLU A 61 16.80 9.97 -0.36
N GLY A 62 15.58 10.40 -0.05
CA GLY A 62 15.33 11.60 0.74
C GLY A 62 15.41 11.36 2.26
N THR A 63 15.13 10.12 2.69
CA THR A 63 15.06 9.75 4.11
C THR A 63 16.10 8.72 4.52
N GLY A 64 16.70 8.01 3.56
CA GLY A 64 17.59 6.87 3.79
C GLY A 64 16.87 5.60 4.25
N GLU A 65 15.54 5.61 4.32
CA GLU A 65 14.72 4.51 4.84
C GLU A 65 14.49 3.43 3.78
N ALA A 66 14.46 2.18 4.20
CA ALA A 66 14.11 1.08 3.30
C ALA A 66 12.59 1.04 3.04
N GLU A 67 12.20 0.94 1.78
CA GLU A 67 10.81 0.75 1.36
C GLU A 67 10.66 -0.41 0.37
N ASP A 68 9.56 -1.14 0.52
CA ASP A 68 9.17 -2.20 -0.40
C ASP A 68 8.24 -1.63 -1.46
N VAL A 69 8.54 -1.95 -2.72
CA VAL A 69 7.60 -1.81 -3.82
C VAL A 69 6.70 -3.02 -3.81
N MET A 70 5.39 -2.78 -3.74
CA MET A 70 4.38 -3.83 -3.79
C MET A 70 3.50 -3.68 -5.03
N VAL A 71 2.97 -4.81 -5.52
CA VAL A 71 2.13 -4.87 -6.72
C VAL A 71 0.89 -5.71 -6.48
N TRP A 72 -0.23 -5.26 -7.02
CA TRP A 72 -1.47 -6.03 -7.12
C TRP A 72 -1.92 -6.04 -8.59
N GLN A 73 -2.42 -7.18 -9.06
CA GLN A 73 -2.93 -7.39 -10.41
C GLN A 73 -4.20 -8.24 -10.32
N LYS A 74 -5.18 -7.94 -11.17
CA LYS A 74 -6.45 -8.66 -11.24
C LYS A 74 -6.31 -10.05 -11.85
#